data_AF-A0A5R9GMU0-F1
#
_entry.id   AF-A0A5R9GMU0-F1
#
_cell.length_a   1.000
_cell.length_b   1.000
_cell.length_c   1.000
_cell.angle_alpha   90.00
_cell.angle_beta   90.00
_cell.angle_gamma   90.00
#
_symmetry.space_group_name_H-M   'P 1'
#
loop_
_entity.id
_entity.type
_entity.pdbx_description
1 polymer ?
#
loop_
_entity_poly.entity_id
_entity_poly.type
_entity_poly.pdbx_seq_one_letter_code
_entity_poly.pdbx_strand_id
1 'polypeptide(L)'
;MKICTSCGTETTSNKKLCNPCHRKKLTGTWKRQITIYATIMIVGAIMFYYAITQINGLPHSATEHGIPPMLRNLAAFGGLGVLGGLFGLALALFFNFLHRKNHHESK
;
A
#
# COMPACT_ATOMS: atom_id res chain seq x y z
N MET A 1 10.31 31.37 22.22
CA MET A 1 10.81 30.38 21.24
C MET A 1 9.91 29.15 21.24
N LYS A 2 9.60 28.56 20.08
CA LYS A 2 8.86 27.28 20.01
C LYS A 2 9.87 26.14 19.91
N ILE A 3 9.67 25.11 20.72
CA ILE A 3 10.56 23.96 20.83
C ILE A 3 9.96 22.82 20.01
N CYS A 4 10.79 22.11 19.27
CA CYS A 4 10.36 20.95 18.50
C CYS A 4 9.83 19.83 19.43
N THR A 5 8.57 19.40 19.25
CA THR A 5 7.99 18.34 20.10
C THR A 5 8.67 16.98 19.93
N SER A 6 9.41 16.76 18.84
CA SER A 6 10.06 15.47 18.54
C SER A 6 11.56 15.44 18.83
N CYS A 7 12.23 16.59 18.89
CA CYS A 7 13.70 16.64 18.90
C CYS A 7 14.27 17.77 19.76
N GLY A 8 13.45 18.58 20.44
CA GLY A 8 13.92 19.56 21.43
C GLY A 8 14.63 20.79 20.85
N THR A 9 14.88 20.85 19.54
CA THR A 9 15.57 21.98 18.90
C THR A 9 14.66 23.20 18.78
N GLU A 10 15.22 24.40 18.91
CA GLU A 10 14.50 25.65 18.67
C GLU A 10 14.09 25.76 17.20
N THR A 11 12.82 26.09 16.95
CA THR A 11 12.27 26.25 15.60
C THR A 11 11.70 27.66 15.43
N THR A 12 12.14 28.33 14.38
CA THR A 12 11.70 29.67 13.96
C THR A 12 10.34 29.65 13.26
N SER A 13 9.81 28.47 12.90
CA SER A 13 8.57 28.32 12.15
C SER A 13 7.39 28.06 13.08
N ASN A 14 6.20 28.56 12.73
CA ASN A 14 4.94 28.38 13.45
C ASN A 14 4.43 26.91 13.47
N LYS A 15 5.21 25.98 12.92
CA LYS A 15 4.90 24.54 12.80
C LYS A 15 5.35 23.78 14.06
N LYS A 16 4.53 22.82 14.51
CA LYS A 16 4.83 21.96 15.69
C LYS A 16 6.07 21.06 15.51
N LEU A 17 6.47 20.77 14.27
CA LEU A 17 7.66 19.99 13.96
C LEU A 17 8.64 20.76 13.06
N CYS A 18 9.92 20.56 13.35
CA CYS A 18 11.06 21.04 12.59
C CYS A 18 11.17 20.28 11.27
N ASN A 19 11.64 20.94 10.22
CA ASN A 19 11.84 20.34 8.89
C ASN A 19 12.58 18.99 8.89
N PRO A 20 13.71 18.80 9.63
CA PRO A 20 14.39 17.49 9.65
C PRO A 20 13.57 16.40 10.35
N CYS A 21 12.86 16.74 11.43
CA CYS A 21 12.04 15.80 12.19
C CYS A 21 10.73 15.46 11.43
N HIS A 22 10.20 16.41 10.64
CA HIS A 22 9.11 16.18 9.69
C HIS A 22 9.53 15.22 8.56
N ARG A 23 10.72 15.41 7.98
CA ARG A 23 11.24 14.56 6.89
C ARG A 23 11.47 13.12 7.35
N LYS A 24 12.04 12.91 8.55
CA LYS A 24 12.20 11.57 9.16
C LYS A 24 10.85 10.89 9.43
N LYS A 25 9.86 11.64 9.91
CA LYS A 25 8.51 11.09 10.17
C LYS A 25 7.84 10.64 8.87
N LEU A 26 7.92 11.46 7.83
CA LEU A 26 7.39 11.15 6.49
C LEU A 26 8.03 9.90 5.88
N THR A 27 9.37 9.78 5.93
CA THR A 27 10.05 8.60 5.36
C THR A 27 9.73 7.32 6.13
N GLY A 28 9.60 7.41 7.47
CA GLY A 28 9.18 6.29 8.31
C GLY A 28 7.75 5.81 8.00
N THR A 29 6.79 6.74 7.91
CA THR A 29 5.41 6.41 7.56
C THR A 29 5.28 5.88 6.13
N TRP A 30 6.06 6.43 5.20
CA TRP A 30 6.05 6.02 3.80
C TRP A 30 6.57 4.59 3.62
N LYS A 31 7.70 4.25 4.26
CA LYS A 31 8.23 2.87 4.22
C LYS A 31 7.21 1.87 4.77
N ARG A 32 6.54 2.22 5.88
CA ARG A 32 5.50 1.38 6.49
C ARG A 32 4.27 1.21 5.57
N GLN A 33 3.82 2.29 4.91
CA GLN A 33 2.70 2.22 3.96
C GLN A 33 3.02 1.32 2.77
N ILE A 34 4.20 1.46 2.16
CA ILE A 34 4.63 0.60 1.05
C ILE A 34 4.69 -0.86 1.48
N THR A 35 5.29 -1.14 2.64
CA THR A 35 5.37 -2.51 3.14
C THR A 35 3.97 -3.11 3.34
N ILE A 36 3.03 -2.38 3.93
CA ILE A 36 1.66 -2.87 4.13
C ILE A 36 0.98 -3.16 2.78
N TYR A 37 1.02 -2.23 1.82
CA TYR A 37 0.39 -2.44 0.51
C TYR A 37 1.04 -3.58 -0.27
N ALA A 38 2.37 -3.71 -0.20
CA ALA A 38 3.08 -4.84 -0.80
C ALA A 38 2.69 -6.17 -0.16
N THR A 39 2.56 -6.23 1.16
CA THR A 39 2.10 -7.44 1.86
C THR A 39 0.67 -7.81 1.46
N ILE A 40 -0.25 -6.84 1.39
CA ILE A 40 -1.64 -7.08 0.96
C ILE A 40 -1.66 -7.60 -0.49
N MET A 41 -0.84 -7.03 -1.38
CA MET A 41 -0.72 -7.48 -2.77
C MET A 41 -0.22 -8.93 -2.84
N ILE A 42 0.83 -9.28 -2.09
CA ILE A 42 1.40 -10.63 -2.08
C ILE A 42 0.38 -11.64 -1.55
N VAL A 43 -0.29 -11.34 -0.44
CA VAL A 43 -1.32 -12.23 0.14
C VAL A 43 -2.49 -12.39 -0.82
N GLY A 44 -2.95 -11.30 -1.45
CA GLY A 44 -4.00 -11.34 -2.46
C GLY A 44 -3.60 -12.19 -3.68
N ALA A 45 -2.36 -12.05 -4.16
CA ALA A 45 -1.84 -12.83 -5.28
C ALA A 45 -1.75 -14.33 -4.96
N ILE A 46 -1.29 -14.69 -3.75
CA ILE A 46 -1.24 -16.09 -3.30
C ILE A 46 -2.66 -16.68 -3.23
N MET A 47 -3.62 -15.97 -2.65
CA MET A 47 -5.01 -16.42 -2.59
C MET A 47 -5.63 -16.57 -3.98
N PHE A 48 -5.37 -15.62 -4.87
CA PHE A 48 -5.85 -15.68 -6.25
C PHE A 48 -5.25 -16.86 -7.01
N TYR A 49 -3.95 -17.07 -6.92
CA TYR A 49 -3.24 -18.19 -7.53
C TYR A 49 -3.76 -19.54 -7.01
N TYR A 50 -3.95 -19.64 -5.69
CA TYR A 50 -4.53 -20.83 -5.08
C TYR A 50 -5.97 -21.11 -5.59
N ALA A 51 -6.80 -20.07 -5.70
CA ALA A 51 -8.14 -20.23 -6.24
C ALA A 51 -8.12 -20.71 -7.70
N ILE A 52 -7.28 -20.12 -8.56
CA ILE A 52 -7.15 -20.48 -9.97
C ILE A 52 -6.67 -21.93 -10.12
N THR A 53 -5.65 -22.34 -9.36
CA THR A 53 -5.12 -23.71 -9.43
C THR A 53 -6.16 -24.75 -9.02
N GLN A 54 -6.94 -24.47 -7.97
CA GLN A 54 -8.04 -25.34 -7.56
C GLN A 54 -9.18 -25.37 -8.58
N ILE A 55 -9.52 -24.24 -9.20
CA ILE A 55 -10.53 -24.17 -10.26
C ILE A 55 -10.11 -25.00 -11.47
N ASN A 56 -8.83 -24.89 -11.88
CA ASN A 56 -8.29 -25.67 -12.99
C ASN A 56 -8.17 -27.17 -12.69
N GLY A 57 -8.07 -27.55 -11.41
CA GLY A 57 -8.01 -28.93 -10.95
C GLY A 57 -9.38 -29.61 -10.83
N LEU A 58 -10.49 -28.89 -10.99
CA LEU A 58 -11.83 -29.46 -10.94
C LEU A 58 -12.08 -30.38 -12.15
N PRO A 59 -12.67 -31.57 -11.94
CA PRO A 59 -13.08 -32.43 -13.05
C PRO A 59 -14.09 -31.68 -13.92
N HIS A 60 -14.03 -31.85 -15.25
CA HIS A 60 -14.87 -31.11 -16.20
C HIS A 60 -16.39 -31.26 -15.93
N SER A 61 -16.81 -32.35 -15.27
CA SER A 61 -18.18 -32.56 -14.80
C SER A 61 -18.60 -31.65 -13.63
N ALA A 62 -17.67 -31.24 -12.76
CA ALA A 62 -17.97 -30.30 -11.69
C ALA A 62 -18.22 -28.88 -12.20
N THR A 63 -17.58 -28.51 -13.32
CA THR A 63 -17.82 -27.22 -13.98
C THR A 63 -19.19 -27.11 -14.66
N GLU A 64 -19.87 -28.22 -14.96
CA GLU A 64 -21.25 -28.19 -15.49
C GLU A 64 -22.26 -27.58 -14.50
N HIS A 65 -21.97 -27.63 -13.19
CA HIS A 65 -22.78 -27.00 -12.14
C HIS A 65 -22.22 -25.65 -11.69
N GLY A 66 -21.20 -25.15 -12.39
CA GLY A 66 -20.52 -23.89 -12.11
C GLY A 66 -19.38 -24.00 -11.10
N ILE A 67 -18.60 -22.92 -10.98
CA ILE A 67 -17.48 -22.83 -10.04
C ILE A 67 -18.03 -22.80 -8.59
N PRO A 68 -17.50 -23.63 -7.66
CA PRO A 68 -17.92 -23.61 -6.27
C PRO A 68 -17.85 -22.18 -5.68
N PRO A 69 -18.88 -21.73 -4.94
CA PRO A 69 -18.99 -20.34 -4.49
C PRO A 69 -17.81 -19.92 -3.58
N MET A 70 -17.25 -20.87 -2.83
CA MET A 70 -16.06 -20.64 -2.00
C MET A 70 -14.85 -20.25 -2.85
N LEU A 71 -14.57 -20.98 -3.94
CA LEU A 71 -13.45 -20.69 -4.84
C LEU A 71 -13.66 -19.37 -5.59
N ARG A 72 -14.90 -19.09 -6.01
CA ARG A 72 -15.26 -17.83 -6.65
C ARG A 72 -15.02 -16.64 -5.72
N ASN A 73 -15.45 -16.74 -4.47
CA ASN A 73 -15.24 -15.69 -3.48
C ASN A 73 -13.75 -15.52 -3.17
N LEU A 74 -13.00 -16.60 -3.04
CA LEU A 74 -11.55 -16.55 -2.80
C LEU A 74 -10.81 -15.86 -3.96
N ALA A 75 -11.17 -16.17 -5.21
CA ALA A 75 -10.64 -15.50 -6.39
C ALA A 75 -11.02 -14.01 -6.42
N ALA A 76 -12.27 -13.67 -6.10
CA ALA A 76 -12.72 -12.28 -6.05
C ALA A 76 -11.97 -11.46 -4.98
N PHE A 77 -11.84 -12.00 -3.77
CA PHE A 77 -11.09 -11.36 -2.68
C PHE A 77 -9.59 -11.26 -3.00
N GLY A 78 -9.00 -12.32 -3.56
CA GLY A 78 -7.61 -12.29 -4.01
C GLY A 78 -7.36 -11.23 -5.08
N GLY A 79 -8.23 -11.17 -6.09
CA GLY A 79 -8.16 -10.16 -7.15
C GLY A 79 -8.34 -8.72 -6.63
N LEU A 80 -9.30 -8.50 -5.73
CA LEU A 80 -9.49 -7.20 -5.06
C LEU A 80 -8.26 -6.82 -4.23
N GLY A 81 -7.63 -7.78 -3.54
CA GLY A 81 -6.41 -7.56 -2.77
C GLY A 81 -5.24 -7.13 -3.67
N VAL A 82 -5.08 -7.76 -4.84
CA VAL A 82 -4.04 -7.39 -5.82
C VAL A 82 -4.30 -6.00 -6.39
N LEU A 83 -5.52 -5.72 -6.86
CA LEU A 83 -5.89 -4.43 -7.44
C LEU A 83 -5.80 -3.29 -6.40
N GLY A 84 -6.30 -3.52 -5.18
CA GLY A 84 -6.22 -2.57 -4.08
C GLY A 84 -4.77 -2.33 -3.63
N GLY A 85 -3.95 -3.38 -3.59
CA GLY A 85 -2.52 -3.27 -3.32
C GLY A 85 -1.80 -2.44 -4.38
N LEU A 86 -2.04 -2.70 -5.67
CA LEU A 86 -1.48 -1.93 -6.79
C LEU A 86 -1.90 -0.47 -6.75
N PHE A 87 -3.19 -0.20 -6.51
CA PHE A 87 -3.72 1.16 -6.40
C PHE A 87 -3.10 1.92 -5.23
N GLY A 88 -2.99 1.28 -4.05
CA GLY A 88 -2.34 1.87 -2.88
C GLY A 88 -0.86 2.18 -3.09
N LEU A 89 -0.15 1.28 -3.80
CA LEU A 89 1.26 1.47 -4.14
C LEU A 89 1.44 2.60 -5.17
N ALA A 90 0.57 2.69 -6.17
CA ALA A 90 0.55 3.79 -7.14
C ALA A 90 0.31 5.14 -6.47
N LEU A 91 -0.67 5.24 -5.55
CA LEU A 91 -0.90 6.45 -4.76
C LEU A 91 0.31 6.80 -3.88
N ALA A 92 0.93 5.82 -3.21
CA ALA A 92 2.11 6.05 -2.39
C ALA A 92 3.31 6.59 -3.20
N LEU A 93 3.47 6.13 -4.43
CA LEU A 93 4.47 6.66 -5.37
C LEU A 93 4.10 8.06 -5.87
N PHE A 94 2.82 8.29 -6.19
CA PHE A 94 2.32 9.58 -6.64
C PHE A 94 2.56 10.69 -5.61
N PHE A 95 2.21 10.44 -4.34
CA PHE A 95 2.49 11.39 -3.25
C PHE A 95 3.99 11.60 -3.02
N ASN A 96 4.81 10.56 -3.16
CA ASN A 96 6.27 10.71 -3.08
C ASN A 96 6.81 11.61 -4.20
N PHE A 97 6.28 11.49 -5.42
CA PHE A 97 6.66 12.34 -6.54
C PHE A 97 6.22 13.80 -6.35
N LEU A 98 4.97 14.03 -5.92
CA LEU A 98 4.44 15.36 -5.60
C LEU A 98 5.28 16.08 -4.53
N HIS A 99 5.61 15.40 -3.43
CA HIS A 99 6.43 15.99 -2.37
C HIS A 99 7.88 16.23 -2.78
N ARG A 100 8.41 15.47 -3.75
CA ARG A 100 9.76 15.68 -4.30
C ARG A 100 9.81 16.89 -5.23
N LYS A 101 8.76 17.15 -6.02
CA LYS A 101 8.70 18.28 -6.96
C LYS A 101 8.69 19.64 -6.25
N ASN A 102 7.98 19.76 -5.13
CA ASN A 102 7.90 21.01 -4.35
C ASN A 102 9.23 21.44 -3.69
N HIS A 103 10.28 20.60 -3.75
CA HIS A 103 11.62 20.97 -3.29
C HIS A 103 12.52 21.56 -4.39
N HIS A 104 12.11 21.50 -5.66
CA HIS A 104 12.92 21.98 -6.79
C HIS A 104 12.56 23.38 -7.28
N GLU A 105 11.39 23.93 -6.94
CA GLU A 105 10.94 25.27 -7.37
C GLU A 105 11.30 26.40 -6.39
N SER A 106 12.09 26.13 -5.34
CA SER A 106 12.54 27.15 -4.38
C SER A 106 14.06 27.37 -4.43
N LYS A 107 14.64 27.32 -5.64
CA LYS A 107 16.05 27.65 -5.85
C LYS A 107 16.19 28.85 -6.76
#